data_AF-A0A932JPK2-F1
#
_entry.id   AF-A0A932JPK2-F1
#
_cell.length_a   1.000
_cell.length_b   1.000
_cell.length_c   1.000
_cell.angle_alpha   90.00
_cell.angle_beta   90.00
_cell.angle_gamma   90.00
#
_symmetry.space_group_name_H-M   'P 1'
#
loop_
_entity.id
_entity.type
_entity.pdbx_description
1 polymer ?
#
loop_
_entity_poly.entity_id
_entity_poly.type
_entity_poly.pdbx_seq_one_letter_code
_entity_poly.pdbx_strand_id
1 'polypeptide(L)'
;MRIPLKEFEQHIDETILKRGYQYFKKGLVNEPELLSNGEYEVTVEGTEQYIVRLSIKHDIITECDCSCPYDMGAVCKHIVAVIFHLQQNELNLNLETNVKAKKVKGEIKKVKKKKTVAEQVDDLLEKLPHEDLKEYIKELCNSERSFRQLFLSNFAYLTTPDSQALYAKQIHTILKTSAGRGGYIGYSEARQAGNAIYAFVQRAEKFVEISNYRTAIYIACAVLEEVTDAITHYADDSNADFGGCIDSAFEVLSSIADIQPPEELRKELFNYCLTAYKKGKFKGWDWNFGILKLAVVLVDNTRESEQIEDLLDSIRPSGKEYDWDFEHSLEIRLELITKMEGDKAAEKFLEKNMSYSGFRKKVIEKAISRKEYQKAINLAEEGIELLGGSKPGYADVLYKYLLIVYIAQNNVENIIKYAGFLFLNSNQDKKEHFDILKQFVVQDEWKEFITRITVLLTPKTQWSDYSLLAQIYIWEEEWDKLLDTVKRYTSLQGLANYEEYLVKDYSDELSDLYKIGILEYMRRNMSRDHYQNACRYLRKMIKMGAREKANFVIEQLRTLYPKRSALMEELQKV
;
A
#
# COMPACT_ATOMS: atom_id res chain seq x y z
N MET A 1 -2.81 1.29 9.96
CA MET A 1 -3.64 2.38 10.53
C MET A 1 -2.78 3.12 11.57
N ARG A 2 -3.01 4.40 11.85
CA ARG A 2 -2.29 5.11 12.93
C ARG A 2 -3.26 6.01 13.67
N ILE A 3 -3.71 5.57 14.84
CA ILE A 3 -4.59 6.35 15.71
C ILE A 3 -3.80 6.70 16.97
N PRO A 4 -3.45 7.98 17.20
CA PRO A 4 -2.87 8.41 18.46
C PRO A 4 -3.85 8.13 19.60
N LEU A 5 -3.41 7.39 20.61
CA LEU A 5 -4.27 6.90 21.69
C LEU A 5 -4.87 8.04 22.52
N LYS A 6 -4.16 9.17 22.62
CA LYS A 6 -4.60 10.38 23.36
C LYS A 6 -5.52 11.30 22.56
N GLU A 7 -5.51 11.18 21.24
CA GLU A 7 -6.29 12.04 20.33
C GLU A 7 -7.28 11.22 19.48
N PHE A 8 -7.53 9.96 19.87
CA PHE A 8 -8.30 9.01 19.07
C PHE A 8 -9.70 9.53 18.68
N GLU A 9 -10.31 10.36 19.53
CA GLU A 9 -11.60 11.01 19.29
C GLU A 9 -11.61 11.89 18.03
N GLN A 10 -10.46 12.45 17.64
CA GLN A 10 -10.32 13.30 16.45
C GLN A 10 -10.17 12.49 15.15
N HIS A 11 -9.88 11.19 15.26
CA HIS A 11 -9.58 10.31 14.14
C HIS A 11 -10.69 9.29 13.85
N ILE A 12 -11.77 9.30 14.64
CA ILE A 12 -12.85 8.31 14.55
C ILE A 12 -14.16 9.03 14.31
N ASP A 13 -14.98 8.50 13.39
CA ASP A 13 -16.31 9.03 13.09
C ASP A 13 -17.15 9.19 14.38
N GLU A 14 -17.77 10.34 14.54
CA GLU A 14 -18.52 10.72 15.76
C GLU A 14 -19.63 9.71 16.10
N THR A 15 -20.27 9.11 15.09
CA THR A 15 -21.32 8.11 15.29
C THR A 15 -20.77 6.83 15.91
N ILE A 16 -19.60 6.39 15.43
CA ILE A 16 -18.92 5.19 15.96
C ILE A 16 -18.32 5.47 17.32
N LEU A 17 -17.73 6.67 17.52
CA LEU A 17 -17.20 7.12 18.79
C LEU A 17 -18.27 7.08 19.89
N LYS A 18 -19.45 7.66 19.62
CA LYS A 18 -20.59 7.70 20.55
C LYS A 18 -21.12 6.31 20.90
N ARG A 19 -21.15 5.39 19.92
CA ARG A 19 -21.56 3.99 20.14
C ARG A 19 -20.54 3.22 20.98
N GLY A 20 -19.25 3.39 20.72
CA GLY A 20 -18.20 2.74 21.52
C GLY A 20 -18.17 3.25 22.96
N TYR A 21 -18.33 4.56 23.16
CA TYR A 21 -18.45 5.15 24.49
C TYR A 21 -19.65 4.57 25.27
N GLN A 22 -20.78 4.31 24.61
CA GLN A 22 -21.94 3.66 25.24
C GLN A 22 -21.63 2.23 25.70
N TYR A 23 -20.86 1.46 24.94
CA TYR A 23 -20.46 0.09 25.33
C TYR A 23 -19.54 0.10 26.55
N PHE A 24 -18.53 0.98 26.53
CA PHE A 24 -17.67 1.22 27.69
C PHE A 24 -18.50 1.61 28.92
N LYS A 25 -19.40 2.59 28.80
CA LYS A 25 -20.23 3.07 29.92
C LYS A 25 -21.17 2.01 30.50
N LYS A 26 -21.59 1.04 29.67
CA LYS A 26 -22.42 -0.09 30.11
C LYS A 26 -21.62 -1.19 30.82
N GLY A 27 -20.29 -1.06 30.93
CA GLY A 27 -19.43 -2.06 31.56
C GLY A 27 -19.29 -3.33 30.73
N LEU A 28 -19.49 -3.25 29.41
CA LEU A 28 -19.46 -4.41 28.50
C LEU A 28 -18.04 -4.77 28.01
N VAL A 29 -17.00 -4.18 28.61
CA VAL A 29 -15.61 -4.39 28.22
C VAL A 29 -14.90 -5.07 29.37
N ASN A 30 -14.39 -6.29 29.14
CA ASN A 30 -13.65 -7.05 30.15
C ASN A 30 -12.25 -6.48 30.39
N GLU A 31 -11.56 -6.96 31.42
CA GLU A 31 -10.18 -6.56 31.69
C GLU A 31 -9.26 -6.94 30.50
N PRO A 32 -8.47 -6.00 29.97
CA PRO A 32 -7.54 -6.30 28.87
C PRO A 32 -6.41 -7.25 29.29
N GLU A 33 -6.18 -8.27 28.47
CA GLU A 33 -5.04 -9.19 28.61
C GLU A 33 -3.88 -8.71 27.74
N LEU A 34 -2.70 -8.52 28.34
CA LEU A 34 -1.48 -8.12 27.63
C LEU A 34 -0.78 -9.36 27.09
N LEU A 35 -0.90 -9.63 25.79
CA LEU A 35 -0.34 -10.80 25.12
C LEU A 35 1.19 -10.70 24.98
N SER A 36 1.66 -9.59 24.41
CA SER A 36 3.06 -9.29 24.15
C SER A 36 3.31 -7.78 24.28
N ASN A 37 4.55 -7.28 24.06
CA ASN A 37 4.90 -5.87 24.25
C ASN A 37 4.01 -4.90 23.43
N GLY A 38 2.97 -4.37 24.06
CA GLY A 38 2.02 -3.44 23.46
C GLY A 38 0.82 -4.09 22.78
N GLU A 39 0.68 -5.42 22.82
CA GLU A 39 -0.45 -6.15 22.22
C GLU A 39 -1.47 -6.58 23.27
N TYR A 40 -2.71 -6.17 23.08
CA TYR A 40 -3.83 -6.42 23.99
C TYR A 40 -4.90 -7.26 23.32
N GLU A 41 -5.46 -8.24 24.04
CA GLU A 41 -6.68 -8.93 23.69
C GLU A 41 -7.76 -8.63 24.73
N VAL A 42 -8.97 -8.30 24.27
CA VAL A 42 -10.09 -7.91 25.14
C VAL A 42 -11.37 -8.51 24.63
N THR A 43 -12.14 -9.13 25.52
CA THR A 43 -13.51 -9.56 25.22
C THR A 43 -14.49 -8.41 25.46
N VAL A 44 -15.35 -8.14 24.47
CA VAL A 44 -16.42 -7.15 24.54
C VAL A 44 -17.77 -7.85 24.41
N GLU A 45 -18.64 -7.65 25.40
CA GLU A 45 -19.99 -8.19 25.40
C GLU A 45 -20.94 -7.35 24.52
N GLY A 46 -21.77 -8.03 23.73
CA GLY A 46 -22.77 -7.40 22.87
C GLY A 46 -23.95 -8.34 22.60
N THR A 47 -24.39 -8.41 21.34
CA THR A 47 -25.31 -9.46 20.90
C THR A 47 -24.68 -10.86 21.02
N GLU A 48 -23.36 -10.92 20.88
CA GLU A 48 -22.50 -12.08 21.11
C GLU A 48 -21.22 -11.59 21.83
N GLN A 49 -20.33 -12.50 22.20
CA GLN A 49 -18.99 -12.13 22.68
C GLN A 49 -18.08 -11.84 21.50
N TYR A 50 -17.44 -10.66 21.50
CA TYR A 50 -16.50 -10.25 20.47
C TYR A 50 -15.09 -10.17 21.03
N ILE A 51 -14.12 -10.71 20.30
CA ILE A 51 -12.69 -10.61 20.64
C ILE A 51 -12.12 -9.40 19.90
N VAL A 52 -11.49 -8.50 20.64
CA VAL A 52 -10.80 -7.32 20.12
C VAL A 52 -9.31 -7.47 20.37
N ARG A 53 -8.49 -7.30 19.33
CA ARG A 53 -7.03 -7.27 19.43
C ARG A 53 -6.50 -5.91 19.04
N LEU A 54 -5.58 -5.35 19.84
CA LEU A 54 -4.98 -4.03 19.61
C LEU A 54 -3.47 -4.08 19.78
N SER A 55 -2.74 -3.46 18.85
CA SER A 55 -1.29 -3.26 18.96
C SER A 55 -0.98 -1.79 19.15
N ILE A 56 -0.32 -1.44 20.26
CA ILE A 56 0.01 -0.08 20.67
C ILE A 56 1.53 0.06 20.78
N LYS A 57 2.10 0.94 19.95
CA LYS A 57 3.53 1.29 19.99
C LYS A 57 3.67 2.81 20.13
N HIS A 58 4.41 3.26 21.14
CA HIS A 58 4.63 4.70 21.42
C HIS A 58 3.33 5.53 21.48
N ASP A 59 2.33 5.07 22.25
CA ASP A 59 0.99 5.70 22.36
C ASP A 59 0.22 5.80 21.02
N ILE A 60 0.59 5.04 19.99
CA ILE A 60 -0.12 4.97 18.72
C ILE A 60 -0.65 3.55 18.52
N ILE A 61 -1.95 3.44 18.24
CA ILE A 61 -2.57 2.19 17.79
C ILE A 61 -2.13 1.97 16.34
N THR A 62 -1.33 0.94 16.12
CA THR A 62 -0.80 0.58 14.80
C THR A 62 -1.70 -0.40 14.08
N GLU A 63 -2.31 -1.31 14.85
CA GLU A 63 -3.18 -2.38 14.35
C GLU A 63 -4.35 -2.61 15.30
N CYS A 64 -5.51 -2.93 14.72
CA CYS A 64 -6.71 -3.28 15.44
C CYS A 64 -7.51 -4.32 14.65
N ASP A 65 -7.98 -5.36 15.35
CA ASP A 65 -8.83 -6.40 14.79
C ASP A 65 -10.00 -6.66 15.74
N CYS A 66 -11.16 -6.99 15.19
CA CYS A 66 -12.33 -7.35 15.98
C CYS A 66 -13.13 -8.44 15.28
N SER A 67 -13.52 -9.48 16.02
CA SER A 67 -14.32 -10.60 15.51
C SER A 67 -15.77 -10.24 15.14
N CYS A 68 -16.14 -8.96 15.11
CA CYS A 68 -17.50 -8.52 14.80
C CYS A 68 -17.70 -8.33 13.28
N PRO A 69 -18.91 -8.58 12.74
CA PRO A 69 -19.19 -8.56 11.30
C PRO A 69 -19.31 -7.13 10.72
N TYR A 70 -18.69 -6.13 11.34
CA TYR A 70 -18.77 -4.73 10.91
C TYR A 70 -17.72 -4.45 9.81
N ASP A 71 -18.17 -4.00 8.64
CA ASP A 71 -17.36 -3.73 7.44
C ASP A 71 -17.40 -2.26 6.97
N MET A 72 -18.20 -1.41 7.62
CA MET A 72 -18.47 -0.03 7.19
C MET A 72 -17.42 1.01 7.65
N GLY A 73 -16.23 0.60 8.09
CA GLY A 73 -15.20 1.54 8.53
C GLY A 73 -13.97 0.89 9.15
N ALA A 74 -12.94 1.71 9.40
CA ALA A 74 -11.63 1.27 9.85
C ALA A 74 -11.65 0.70 11.29
N VAL A 75 -12.50 1.25 12.16
CA VAL A 75 -12.70 0.77 13.53
C VAL A 75 -14.18 0.57 13.80
N CYS A 76 -14.51 -0.48 14.54
CA CYS A 76 -15.87 -0.76 14.99
C CYS A 76 -16.12 -0.16 16.39
N LYS A 77 -17.39 -0.14 16.81
CA LYS A 77 -17.78 0.30 18.16
C LYS A 77 -17.11 -0.48 19.30
N HIS A 78 -16.77 -1.76 19.11
CA HIS A 78 -16.11 -2.57 20.14
C HIS A 78 -14.65 -2.16 20.34
N ILE A 79 -13.92 -1.92 19.24
CA ILE A 79 -12.56 -1.37 19.27
C ILE A 79 -12.55 -0.04 20.02
N VAL A 80 -13.48 0.86 19.69
CA VAL A 80 -13.61 2.15 20.38
C VAL A 80 -13.91 1.96 21.88
N ALA A 81 -14.77 1.02 22.25
CA ALA A 81 -15.07 0.75 23.65
C ALA A 81 -13.83 0.30 24.44
N VAL A 82 -12.97 -0.51 23.82
CA VAL A 82 -11.68 -0.91 24.40
C VAL A 82 -10.73 0.28 24.52
N ILE A 83 -10.68 1.17 23.53
CA ILE A 83 -9.85 2.39 23.61
C ILE A 83 -10.28 3.26 24.79
N PHE A 84 -11.59 3.47 24.98
CA PHE A 84 -12.11 4.18 26.16
C PHE A 84 -11.74 3.48 27.47
N HIS A 85 -11.77 2.14 27.52
CA HIS A 85 -11.36 1.37 28.69
C HIS A 85 -9.87 1.55 29.01
N LEU A 86 -8.99 1.53 28.01
CA LEU A 86 -7.56 1.76 28.18
C LEU A 86 -7.25 3.20 28.60
N GLN A 87 -8.03 4.18 28.14
CA GLN A 87 -7.87 5.61 28.43
C GLN A 87 -8.68 6.09 29.64
N GLN A 88 -9.42 5.21 30.33
CA GLN A 88 -10.36 5.61 31.39
C GLN A 88 -9.71 6.46 32.50
N ASN A 89 -8.45 6.18 32.85
CA ASN A 89 -7.72 6.92 33.88
C ASN A 89 -7.27 8.30 33.38
N GLU A 90 -6.81 8.42 32.13
CA GLU A 90 -6.38 9.71 31.57
C GLU A 90 -7.56 10.63 31.26
N LEU A 91 -8.69 10.04 30.84
CA LEU A 91 -9.93 10.75 30.53
C LEU A 91 -10.80 11.02 31.78
N ASN A 92 -10.36 10.63 32.98
CA ASN A 92 -11.12 10.70 34.23
C ASN A 92 -12.52 10.05 34.16
N LEU A 93 -12.65 8.99 33.35
CA LEU A 93 -13.88 8.24 33.14
C LEU A 93 -14.00 7.12 34.18
N ASN A 94 -14.08 7.47 35.47
CA ASN A 94 -14.33 6.48 36.51
C ASN A 94 -15.78 5.99 36.42
N LEU A 95 -15.97 4.75 35.95
CA LEU A 95 -17.24 4.06 36.12
C LEU A 95 -17.32 3.62 37.58
N GLU A 96 -18.33 4.10 38.32
CA GLU A 96 -18.70 3.58 39.63
C GLU A 96 -19.19 2.12 39.47
N THR A 97 -18.28 1.18 39.30
CA THR A 97 -18.58 -0.24 39.43
C THR A 97 -18.81 -0.53 40.91
N ASN A 98 -20.05 -0.92 41.24
CA ASN A 98 -20.48 -1.37 42.57
C ASN A 98 -19.78 -2.67 42.99
N VAL A 99 -18.47 -2.60 43.27
CA VAL A 99 -17.75 -3.63 44.01
C VAL A 99 -17.16 -2.97 45.25
N LYS A 100 -17.62 -3.43 46.42
CA LYS A 100 -17.31 -2.87 47.75
C LYS A 100 -15.80 -2.68 47.97
N ALA A 101 -15.29 -1.47 47.72
CA ALA A 101 -13.91 -1.11 48.03
C ALA A 101 -13.80 -0.67 49.51
N LYS A 102 -13.19 -1.52 50.34
CA LYS A 102 -12.66 -1.10 51.64
C LYS A 102 -11.62 -0.01 51.41
N LYS A 103 -11.84 1.18 52.00
CA LYS A 103 -10.84 2.25 52.09
C LYS A 103 -9.58 1.74 52.79
N VAL A 104 -8.46 1.69 52.08
CA VAL A 104 -7.13 1.71 52.68
C VAL A 104 -6.39 2.91 52.11
N LYS A 105 -6.14 3.89 52.98
CA LYS A 105 -5.17 4.96 52.74
C LYS A 105 -3.78 4.33 52.69
N GLY A 106 -3.05 4.51 51.58
CA GLY A 106 -1.68 4.03 51.45
C GLY A 106 -1.05 4.50 50.15
N GLU A 107 -0.05 5.36 50.31
CA GLU A 107 1.06 5.73 49.42
C GLU A 107 1.16 5.10 48.02
N ILE A 108 1.47 5.96 47.05
CA ILE A 108 1.83 5.65 45.67
C ILE A 108 2.94 4.58 45.63
N LYS A 109 2.57 3.32 45.40
CA LYS A 109 3.51 2.26 45.01
C LYS A 109 3.51 2.16 43.49
N LYS A 110 4.70 2.36 42.89
CA LYS A 110 5.00 2.05 41.48
C LYS A 110 4.38 0.70 41.10
N VAL A 111 3.46 0.72 40.14
CA VAL A 111 2.87 -0.50 39.57
C VAL A 111 4.02 -1.32 38.97
N LYS A 112 4.31 -2.49 39.55
CA LYS A 112 5.21 -3.47 38.92
C LYS A 112 4.59 -3.83 37.57
N LYS A 113 5.35 -3.72 36.48
CA LYS A 113 4.95 -4.17 35.13
C LYS A 113 4.42 -5.61 35.28
N LYS A 114 3.11 -5.84 35.10
CA LYS A 114 2.54 -7.19 35.10
C LYS A 114 3.23 -7.94 33.96
N LYS A 115 3.68 -9.17 34.24
CA LYS A 115 4.27 -10.02 33.18
C LYS A 115 3.22 -10.23 32.09
N THR A 116 3.60 -10.08 30.83
CA THR A 116 2.70 -10.40 29.70
C THR A 116 2.32 -11.88 29.73
N VAL A 117 1.26 -12.26 29.02
CA VAL A 117 0.92 -13.69 28.86
C VAL A 117 2.12 -14.45 28.27
N ALA A 118 2.79 -13.88 27.25
CA ALA A 118 4.00 -14.46 26.69
C ALA A 118 5.12 -14.63 27.74
N GLU A 119 5.42 -13.60 28.54
CA GLU A 119 6.44 -13.68 29.59
C GLU A 119 6.08 -14.69 30.69
N GLN A 120 4.78 -14.86 30.98
CA GLN A 120 4.32 -15.89 31.93
C GLN A 120 4.46 -17.30 31.35
N VAL A 121 4.12 -17.47 30.06
CA VAL A 121 4.30 -18.75 29.35
C VAL A 121 5.78 -19.09 29.23
N ASP A 122 6.65 -18.15 28.88
CA ASP A 122 8.10 -18.35 28.80
C ASP A 122 8.69 -18.76 30.16
N ASP A 123 8.32 -18.05 31.23
CA ASP A 123 8.70 -18.40 32.61
C ASP A 123 8.29 -19.83 33.01
N LEU A 124 7.12 -20.28 32.55
CA LEU A 124 6.63 -21.64 32.79
C LEU A 124 7.41 -22.65 31.96
N LEU A 125 7.62 -22.40 30.67
CA LEU A 125 8.37 -23.28 29.77
C LEU A 125 9.83 -23.45 30.22
N GLU A 126 10.46 -22.41 30.78
CA GLU A 126 11.82 -22.50 31.33
C GLU A 126 11.92 -23.40 32.58
N LYS A 127 10.86 -23.47 33.38
CA LYS A 127 10.82 -24.23 34.64
C LYS A 127 10.19 -25.61 34.50
N LEU A 128 9.41 -25.83 33.45
CA LEU A 128 8.66 -27.06 33.25
C LEU A 128 9.64 -28.20 32.92
N PRO A 129 9.60 -29.33 33.64
CA PRO A 129 10.40 -30.49 33.31
C PRO A 129 10.10 -30.97 31.88
N HIS A 130 11.15 -31.39 31.17
CA HIS A 130 11.03 -31.79 29.77
C HIS A 130 10.04 -32.96 29.56
N GLU A 131 9.95 -33.89 30.52
CA GLU A 131 8.99 -35.00 30.45
C GLU A 131 7.54 -34.55 30.68
N ASP A 132 7.31 -33.58 31.58
CA ASP A 132 5.98 -33.02 31.80
C ASP A 132 5.50 -32.24 30.57
N LEU A 133 6.40 -31.52 29.90
CA LEU A 133 6.11 -30.84 28.64
C LEU A 133 5.74 -31.83 27.53
N LYS A 134 6.49 -32.93 27.39
CA LYS A 134 6.20 -33.97 26.40
C LYS A 134 4.83 -34.60 26.65
N GLU A 135 4.53 -34.96 27.90
CA GLU A 135 3.25 -35.60 28.21
C GLU A 135 2.08 -34.63 28.00
N TYR A 136 2.24 -33.34 28.37
CA TYR A 136 1.24 -32.31 28.09
C TYR A 136 0.97 -32.13 26.59
N ILE A 137 2.01 -32.02 25.77
CA ILE A 137 1.87 -31.92 24.30
C ILE A 137 1.21 -33.17 23.73
N LYS A 138 1.57 -34.36 24.24
CA LYS A 138 0.98 -35.64 23.82
C LYS A 138 -0.48 -35.74 24.20
N GLU A 139 -0.87 -35.32 25.39
CA GLU A 139 -2.28 -35.23 25.82
C GLU A 139 -3.06 -34.29 24.91
N LEU A 140 -2.53 -33.09 24.64
CA LEU A 140 -3.13 -32.15 23.68
C LEU A 140 -3.26 -32.76 22.28
N CYS A 141 -2.25 -33.47 21.80
CA CYS A 141 -2.33 -34.18 20.52
C CYS A 141 -3.37 -35.29 20.54
N ASN A 142 -3.65 -35.92 21.68
CA ASN A 142 -4.68 -36.96 21.75
C ASN A 142 -6.09 -36.37 21.84
N SER A 143 -6.27 -35.32 22.65
CA SER A 143 -7.58 -34.69 22.90
C SER A 143 -8.02 -33.75 21.78
N GLU A 144 -7.11 -32.98 21.19
CA GLU A 144 -7.42 -31.91 20.23
C GLU A 144 -6.96 -32.27 18.82
N ARG A 145 -7.92 -32.59 17.93
CA ARG A 145 -7.62 -32.99 16.55
C ARG A 145 -6.89 -31.90 15.75
N SER A 146 -7.29 -30.63 15.92
CA SER A 146 -6.67 -29.49 15.25
C SER A 146 -5.22 -29.31 15.69
N PHE A 147 -4.96 -29.36 17.00
CA PHE A 147 -3.62 -29.31 17.57
C PHE A 147 -2.76 -30.47 17.09
N ARG A 148 -3.29 -31.71 17.10
CA ARG A 148 -2.58 -32.89 16.57
C ARG A 148 -2.13 -32.70 15.13
N GLN A 149 -3.03 -32.21 14.28
CA GLN A 149 -2.73 -32.00 12.87
C GLN A 149 -1.67 -30.91 12.70
N LEU A 150 -1.75 -29.82 13.47
CA LEU A 150 -0.76 -28.76 13.48
C LEU A 150 0.61 -29.25 13.99
N PHE A 151 0.64 -30.00 15.09
CA PHE A 151 1.87 -30.56 15.66
C PHE A 151 2.56 -31.52 14.69
N LEU A 152 1.82 -32.46 14.11
CA LEU A 152 2.37 -33.37 13.10
C LEU A 152 2.85 -32.61 11.87
N SER A 153 2.09 -31.61 11.41
CA SER A 153 2.54 -30.74 10.32
C SER A 153 3.85 -30.04 10.68
N ASN A 154 3.95 -29.53 11.90
CA ASN A 154 5.10 -28.74 12.32
C ASN A 154 6.36 -29.56 12.57
N PHE A 155 6.24 -30.81 12.99
CA PHE A 155 7.36 -31.62 13.47
C PHE A 155 7.56 -32.95 12.72
N ALA A 156 6.79 -33.24 11.66
CA ALA A 156 6.93 -34.47 10.88
C ALA A 156 8.36 -34.70 10.38
N TYR A 157 9.09 -33.64 10.01
CA TYR A 157 10.47 -33.70 9.52
C TYR A 157 11.45 -34.36 10.51
N LEU A 158 11.12 -34.44 11.80
CA LEU A 158 11.92 -35.15 12.81
C LEU A 158 11.79 -36.68 12.72
N THR A 159 10.77 -37.18 12.02
CA THR A 159 10.43 -38.62 11.96
C THR A 159 10.29 -39.16 10.54
N THR A 160 10.12 -38.28 9.55
CA THR A 160 10.10 -38.60 8.12
C THR A 160 11.25 -37.90 7.40
N PRO A 161 11.84 -38.50 6.34
CA PRO A 161 12.87 -37.83 5.55
C PRO A 161 12.42 -36.45 5.09
N ASP A 162 13.22 -35.45 5.41
CA ASP A 162 12.95 -34.06 5.05
C ASP A 162 12.98 -33.91 3.53
N SER A 163 11.95 -33.29 2.97
CA SER A 163 11.78 -33.14 1.52
C SER A 163 10.77 -32.07 1.17
N GLN A 164 10.90 -31.47 -0.01
CA GLN A 164 9.90 -30.54 -0.56
C GLN A 164 8.49 -31.17 -0.59
N ALA A 165 8.38 -32.47 -0.95
CA ALA A 165 7.11 -33.18 -1.04
C ALA A 165 6.37 -33.28 0.31
N LEU A 166 7.10 -33.33 1.42
CA LEU A 166 6.50 -33.32 2.76
C LEU A 166 5.77 -31.99 3.01
N TYR A 167 6.44 -30.86 2.78
CA TYR A 167 5.86 -29.54 3.00
C TYR A 167 4.77 -29.22 1.98
N ALA A 168 4.94 -29.61 0.72
CA ALA A 168 3.93 -29.46 -0.31
C ALA A 168 2.61 -30.13 0.10
N LYS A 169 2.68 -31.37 0.62
CA LYS A 169 1.49 -32.07 1.14
C LYS A 169 0.81 -31.34 2.31
N GLN A 170 1.59 -30.72 3.19
CA GLN A 170 1.05 -29.98 4.33
C GLN A 170 0.36 -28.69 3.88
N ILE A 171 1.01 -27.92 3.01
CA ILE A 171 0.46 -26.68 2.42
C ILE A 171 -0.80 -27.01 1.60
N HIS A 172 -0.74 -28.04 0.75
CA HIS A 172 -1.89 -28.54 0.00
C HIS A 172 -3.07 -28.90 0.90
N THR A 173 -2.79 -29.52 2.06
CA THR A 173 -3.82 -29.86 3.04
C THR A 173 -4.47 -28.59 3.60
N ILE A 174 -3.70 -27.57 3.95
CA ILE A 174 -4.22 -26.27 4.43
C ILE A 174 -5.13 -25.65 3.36
N LEU A 175 -4.63 -25.51 2.13
CA LEU A 175 -5.38 -24.93 1.01
C LEU A 175 -6.70 -25.68 0.78
N LYS A 176 -6.65 -27.01 0.73
CA LYS A 176 -7.83 -27.86 0.53
C LYS A 176 -8.83 -27.76 1.68
N THR A 177 -8.38 -27.65 2.93
CA THR A 177 -9.28 -27.48 4.08
C THR A 177 -9.93 -26.12 4.15
N SER A 178 -9.27 -25.09 3.60
CA SER A 178 -9.80 -23.73 3.52
C SER A 178 -10.75 -23.53 2.34
N ALA A 179 -10.70 -24.41 1.34
CA ALA A 179 -11.61 -24.36 0.19
C ALA A 179 -13.05 -24.71 0.61
N GLY A 180 -14.01 -23.87 0.21
CA GLY A 180 -15.43 -24.07 0.49
C GLY A 180 -16.04 -25.26 -0.26
N ARG A 181 -17.36 -25.44 -0.18
CA ARG A 181 -18.08 -26.56 -0.84
C ARG A 181 -17.88 -26.64 -2.37
N GLY A 182 -17.40 -25.57 -3.00
CA GLY A 182 -17.08 -25.52 -4.44
C GLY A 182 -15.60 -25.75 -4.78
N GLY A 183 -14.74 -26.05 -3.81
CA GLY A 183 -13.29 -26.20 -4.04
C GLY A 183 -12.54 -24.88 -4.27
N TYR A 184 -13.22 -23.74 -4.09
CA TYR A 184 -12.65 -22.40 -4.20
C TYR A 184 -12.39 -21.80 -2.81
N ILE A 185 -11.26 -21.12 -2.65
CA ILE A 185 -10.90 -20.38 -1.43
C ILE A 185 -11.34 -18.92 -1.61
N GLY A 186 -12.34 -18.50 -0.85
CA GLY A 186 -12.86 -17.13 -0.89
C GLY A 186 -11.97 -16.14 -0.14
N TYR A 187 -12.24 -14.85 -0.32
CA TYR A 187 -11.51 -13.73 0.26
C TYR A 187 -11.21 -13.85 1.77
N SER A 188 -12.21 -14.23 2.57
CA SER A 188 -12.03 -14.33 4.03
C SER A 188 -11.23 -15.57 4.44
N GLU A 189 -11.44 -16.68 3.74
CA GLU A 189 -10.74 -17.94 3.96
C GLU A 189 -9.28 -17.87 3.50
N ALA A 190 -9.01 -17.09 2.44
CA ALA A 190 -7.67 -16.84 1.91
C ALA A 190 -6.77 -16.23 2.98
N ARG A 191 -7.26 -15.26 3.75
CA ARG A 191 -6.50 -14.66 4.86
C ARG A 191 -6.10 -15.67 5.93
N GLN A 192 -7.01 -16.56 6.32
CA GLN A 192 -6.71 -17.58 7.35
C GLN A 192 -5.71 -18.61 6.82
N ALA A 193 -5.89 -19.06 5.58
CA ALA A 193 -4.97 -19.99 4.93
C ALA A 193 -3.59 -19.36 4.72
N GLY A 194 -3.54 -18.11 4.24
CA GLY A 194 -2.34 -17.32 4.04
C GLY A 194 -1.54 -17.19 5.33
N ASN A 195 -2.17 -16.79 6.45
CA ASN A 195 -1.50 -16.74 7.75
C ASN A 195 -0.91 -18.09 8.18
N ALA A 196 -1.63 -19.20 7.97
CA ALA A 196 -1.15 -20.53 8.30
C ALA A 196 0.05 -20.95 7.42
N ILE A 197 0.05 -20.56 6.15
CA ILE A 197 1.15 -20.82 5.21
C ILE A 197 2.35 -19.91 5.50
N TYR A 198 2.12 -18.65 5.86
CA TYR A 198 3.17 -17.71 6.23
C TYR A 198 3.99 -18.21 7.42
N ALA A 199 3.38 -18.93 8.37
CA ALA A 199 4.10 -19.58 9.46
C ALA A 199 5.13 -20.63 9.01
N PHE A 200 4.97 -21.20 7.81
CA PHE A 200 6.02 -22.04 7.19
C PHE A 200 7.18 -21.20 6.70
N VAL A 201 6.90 -20.06 6.05
CA VAL A 201 7.94 -19.15 5.57
C VAL A 201 8.78 -18.62 6.73
N GLN A 202 8.14 -18.17 7.82
CA GLN A 202 8.82 -17.75 9.04
C GLN A 202 9.70 -18.87 9.65
N ARG A 203 9.31 -20.14 9.46
CA ARG A 203 10.14 -21.27 9.89
C ARG A 203 11.32 -21.47 8.95
N ALA A 204 11.13 -21.31 7.65
CA ALA A 204 12.21 -21.38 6.68
C ALA A 204 13.26 -20.29 6.98
N GLU A 205 12.85 -19.07 7.31
CA GLU A 205 13.73 -17.99 7.78
C GLU A 205 14.56 -18.41 9.01
N LYS A 206 13.93 -18.98 10.04
CA LYS A 206 14.64 -19.51 11.21
C LYS A 206 15.62 -20.64 10.86
N PHE A 207 15.29 -21.46 9.88
CA PHE A 207 16.21 -22.49 9.39
C PHE A 207 17.42 -21.89 8.67
N VAL A 208 17.27 -20.76 7.98
CA VAL A 208 18.40 -20.00 7.44
C VAL A 208 19.32 -19.50 8.56
N GLU A 209 18.74 -18.96 9.64
CA GLU A 209 19.52 -18.44 10.80
C GLU A 209 20.40 -19.52 11.47
N ILE A 210 19.91 -20.76 11.55
CA ILE A 210 20.67 -21.89 12.12
C ILE A 210 21.44 -22.69 11.06
N SER A 211 21.65 -22.12 9.87
CA SER A 211 22.38 -22.71 8.75
C SER A 211 21.82 -24.04 8.20
N ASN A 212 20.55 -24.33 8.46
CA ASN A 212 19.84 -25.46 7.86
C ASN A 212 19.18 -25.04 6.52
N TYR A 213 20.03 -24.70 5.55
CA TYR A 213 19.58 -24.19 4.25
C TYR A 213 18.75 -25.20 3.46
N ARG A 214 19.03 -26.50 3.60
CA ARG A 214 18.31 -27.56 2.86
C ARG A 214 16.82 -27.56 3.22
N THR A 215 16.51 -27.57 4.52
CA THR A 215 15.11 -27.53 4.98
C THR A 215 14.43 -26.22 4.59
N ALA A 216 15.14 -25.09 4.70
CA ALA A 216 14.61 -23.79 4.29
C ALA A 216 14.24 -23.76 2.80
N ILE A 217 15.12 -24.30 1.92
CA ILE A 217 14.85 -24.45 0.48
C ILE A 217 13.61 -25.32 0.25
N TYR A 218 13.49 -26.48 0.92
CA TYR A 218 12.34 -27.37 0.75
C TYR A 218 11.02 -26.73 1.14
N ILE A 219 10.99 -25.95 2.22
CA ILE A 219 9.80 -25.22 2.62
C ILE A 219 9.47 -24.14 1.58
N ALA A 220 10.44 -23.30 1.23
CA ALA A 220 10.22 -22.19 0.31
C ALA A 220 9.76 -22.68 -1.07
N CYS A 221 10.42 -23.68 -1.67
CA CYS A 221 10.01 -24.28 -2.94
C CYS A 221 8.61 -24.90 -2.88
N ALA A 222 8.21 -25.48 -1.76
CA ALA A 222 6.86 -26.02 -1.59
C ALA A 222 5.80 -24.91 -1.51
N VAL A 223 6.10 -23.81 -0.81
CA VAL A 223 5.22 -22.62 -0.78
C VAL A 223 5.09 -22.02 -2.17
N LEU A 224 6.20 -21.81 -2.89
CA LEU A 224 6.17 -21.27 -4.24
C LEU A 224 5.24 -22.09 -5.16
N GLU A 225 5.40 -23.41 -5.19
CA GLU A 225 4.62 -24.25 -6.11
C GLU A 225 3.15 -24.38 -5.72
N GLU A 226 2.84 -24.76 -4.48
CA GLU A 226 1.44 -25.04 -4.09
C GLU A 226 0.60 -23.77 -4.01
N VAL A 227 1.17 -22.66 -3.55
CA VAL A 227 0.43 -21.41 -3.41
C VAL A 227 0.24 -20.74 -4.76
N THR A 228 1.23 -20.79 -5.66
CA THR A 228 1.05 -20.27 -7.02
C THR A 228 -0.02 -21.05 -7.77
N ASP A 229 -0.04 -22.38 -7.65
CA ASP A 229 -1.09 -23.23 -8.24
C ASP A 229 -2.48 -22.84 -7.70
N ALA A 230 -2.59 -22.63 -6.39
CA ALA A 230 -3.84 -22.21 -5.74
C ALA A 230 -4.37 -20.89 -6.29
N ILE A 231 -3.58 -19.82 -6.30
CA ILE A 231 -4.06 -18.51 -6.78
C ILE A 231 -4.31 -18.50 -8.29
N THR A 232 -3.64 -19.37 -9.05
CA THR A 232 -3.85 -19.48 -10.50
C THR A 232 -5.20 -20.15 -10.82
N HIS A 233 -5.66 -21.06 -9.96
CA HIS A 233 -6.74 -21.98 -10.33
C HIS A 233 -7.97 -21.94 -9.43
N TYR A 234 -7.81 -21.72 -8.12
CA TYR A 234 -8.91 -21.94 -7.17
C TYR A 234 -8.87 -21.10 -5.89
N ALA A 235 -8.15 -19.97 -5.86
CA ALA A 235 -8.11 -19.08 -4.71
C ALA A 235 -8.23 -17.60 -5.08
N ASP A 236 -8.93 -16.84 -4.24
CA ASP A 236 -8.94 -15.37 -4.27
C ASP A 236 -7.69 -14.85 -3.55
N ASP A 237 -6.93 -13.97 -4.20
CA ASP A 237 -5.78 -13.30 -3.61
C ASP A 237 -5.84 -11.78 -3.78
N SER A 238 -7.04 -11.21 -3.84
CA SER A 238 -7.23 -9.75 -3.98
C SER A 238 -6.64 -8.95 -2.79
N ASN A 239 -6.39 -9.62 -1.66
CA ASN A 239 -5.70 -9.08 -0.48
C ASN A 239 -4.19 -9.29 -0.47
N ALA A 240 -3.64 -10.02 -1.44
CA ALA A 240 -2.24 -10.43 -1.49
C ALA A 240 -1.77 -11.27 -0.28
N ASP A 241 -2.68 -11.98 0.40
CA ASP A 241 -2.34 -12.87 1.52
C ASP A 241 -1.49 -14.08 1.05
N PHE A 242 -1.80 -14.60 -0.14
CA PHE A 242 -1.05 -15.69 -0.77
C PHE A 242 0.16 -15.16 -1.54
N GLY A 243 0.00 -14.10 -2.33
CA GLY A 243 1.10 -13.43 -3.03
C GLY A 243 2.22 -13.03 -2.08
N GLY A 244 1.88 -12.46 -0.92
CA GLY A 244 2.87 -12.13 0.12
C GLY A 244 3.62 -13.34 0.67
N CYS A 245 2.97 -14.52 0.78
CA CYS A 245 3.65 -15.76 1.16
C CYS A 245 4.66 -16.21 0.09
N ILE A 246 4.31 -16.05 -1.19
CA ILE A 246 5.16 -16.43 -2.32
C ILE A 246 6.36 -15.49 -2.41
N ASP A 247 6.14 -14.18 -2.30
CA ASP A 247 7.22 -13.18 -2.29
C ASP A 247 8.19 -13.44 -1.13
N SER A 248 7.67 -13.68 0.07
CA SER A 248 8.51 -14.00 1.24
C SER A 248 9.28 -15.32 1.06
N ALA A 249 8.69 -16.32 0.40
CA ALA A 249 9.41 -17.56 0.06
C ALA A 249 10.54 -17.32 -0.96
N PHE A 250 10.33 -16.42 -1.94
CA PHE A 250 11.41 -15.98 -2.83
C PHE A 250 12.53 -15.25 -2.08
N GLU A 251 12.19 -14.41 -1.10
CA GLU A 251 13.19 -13.75 -0.23
C GLU A 251 14.03 -14.75 0.55
N VAL A 252 13.42 -15.80 1.09
CA VAL A 252 14.15 -16.91 1.73
C VAL A 252 15.14 -17.54 0.74
N LEU A 253 14.69 -17.93 -0.46
CA LEU A 253 15.60 -18.55 -1.45
C LEU A 253 16.71 -17.59 -1.90
N SER A 254 16.38 -16.30 -2.08
CA SER A 254 17.34 -15.27 -2.47
C SER A 254 18.40 -15.05 -1.38
N SER A 255 17.98 -14.97 -0.11
CA SER A 255 18.90 -14.86 1.02
C SER A 255 19.87 -16.04 1.11
N ILE A 256 19.39 -17.25 0.81
CA ILE A 256 20.24 -18.45 0.76
C ILE A 256 21.20 -18.39 -0.43
N ALA A 257 20.76 -17.91 -1.59
CA ALA A 257 21.61 -17.75 -2.76
C ALA A 257 22.73 -16.72 -2.52
N ASP A 258 22.42 -15.60 -1.87
CA ASP A 258 23.36 -14.50 -1.60
C ASP A 258 24.48 -14.89 -0.64
N ILE A 259 24.21 -15.76 0.34
CA ILE A 259 25.25 -16.27 1.27
C ILE A 259 26.14 -17.37 0.66
N GLN A 260 25.90 -17.75 -0.61
CA GLN A 260 26.60 -18.82 -1.32
C GLN A 260 26.58 -20.16 -0.55
N PRO A 261 25.48 -20.93 -0.65
CA PRO A 261 25.33 -22.15 0.11
C PRO A 261 26.35 -23.19 -0.37
N PRO A 262 26.57 -24.28 0.40
CA PRO A 262 27.42 -25.39 -0.03
C PRO A 262 27.10 -25.83 -1.47
N GLU A 263 28.13 -26.11 -2.26
CA GLU A 263 28.05 -26.33 -3.71
C GLU A 263 26.98 -27.35 -4.14
N GLU A 264 26.77 -28.39 -3.33
CA GLU A 264 25.70 -29.37 -3.55
C GLU A 264 24.31 -28.72 -3.52
N LEU A 265 24.03 -27.89 -2.50
CA LEU A 265 22.77 -27.18 -2.33
C LEU A 265 22.60 -26.07 -3.37
N ARG A 266 23.69 -25.35 -3.70
CA ARG A 266 23.67 -24.35 -4.78
C ARG A 266 23.22 -24.98 -6.09
N LYS A 267 23.82 -26.12 -6.46
CA LYS A 267 23.46 -26.88 -7.67
C LYS A 267 22.05 -27.43 -7.61
N GLU A 268 21.60 -27.92 -6.47
CA GLU A 268 20.22 -28.39 -6.28
C GLU A 268 19.22 -27.26 -6.55
N LEU A 269 19.43 -26.08 -5.93
CA LEU A 269 18.56 -24.92 -6.11
C LEU A 269 18.65 -24.34 -7.53
N PHE A 270 19.84 -24.29 -8.13
CA PHE A 270 20.02 -23.86 -9.52
C PHE A 270 19.23 -24.76 -10.49
N ASN A 271 19.35 -26.08 -10.33
CA ASN A 271 18.62 -27.04 -11.16
C ASN A 271 17.10 -26.98 -10.93
N TYR A 272 16.67 -26.72 -9.70
CA TYR A 272 15.27 -26.43 -9.39
C TYR A 272 14.78 -25.24 -10.20
N CYS A 273 15.52 -24.12 -10.21
CA CYS A 273 15.13 -22.92 -10.94
C CYS A 273 14.93 -23.18 -12.43
N LEU A 274 15.91 -23.83 -13.07
CA LEU A 274 15.82 -24.18 -14.50
C LEU A 274 14.64 -25.13 -14.77
N THR A 275 14.40 -26.09 -13.89
CA THR A 275 13.33 -27.09 -14.05
C THR A 275 11.96 -26.48 -13.87
N ALA A 276 11.79 -25.61 -12.87
CA ALA A 276 10.53 -24.91 -12.60
C ALA A 276 10.15 -24.00 -13.78
N TYR A 277 11.13 -23.25 -14.33
CA TYR A 277 10.92 -22.43 -15.52
C TYR A 277 10.54 -23.27 -16.74
N LYS A 278 11.31 -24.34 -17.05
CA LYS A 278 11.03 -25.23 -18.20
C LYS A 278 9.64 -25.87 -18.13
N LYS A 279 9.16 -26.20 -16.93
CA LYS A 279 7.82 -26.75 -16.70
C LYS A 279 6.72 -25.69 -16.71
N GLY A 280 7.07 -24.40 -16.79
CA GLY A 280 6.12 -23.30 -16.76
C GLY A 280 5.37 -23.20 -15.42
N LYS A 281 6.01 -23.60 -14.32
CA LYS A 281 5.37 -23.67 -12.98
C LYS A 281 4.77 -22.35 -12.52
N PHE A 282 5.37 -21.23 -12.94
CA PHE A 282 4.95 -19.89 -12.56
C PHE A 282 4.48 -19.07 -13.78
N LYS A 283 4.23 -19.72 -14.93
CA LYS A 283 3.91 -19.04 -16.18
C LYS A 283 2.65 -18.17 -16.03
N GLY A 284 2.73 -16.93 -16.49
CA GLY A 284 1.66 -15.94 -16.34
C GLY A 284 1.80 -15.03 -15.13
N TRP A 285 2.80 -15.28 -14.28
CA TRP A 285 3.14 -14.47 -13.12
C TRP A 285 4.58 -13.94 -13.23
N ASP A 286 4.85 -12.80 -12.59
CA ASP A 286 6.19 -12.18 -12.53
C ASP A 286 7.24 -13.11 -11.91
N TRP A 287 6.82 -14.01 -11.03
CA TRP A 287 7.63 -15.07 -10.43
C TRP A 287 8.27 -16.03 -11.45
N ASN A 288 7.72 -16.12 -12.67
CA ASN A 288 8.37 -16.85 -13.77
C ASN A 288 9.71 -16.23 -14.17
N PHE A 289 9.83 -14.89 -14.09
CA PHE A 289 11.10 -14.19 -14.27
C PHE A 289 11.90 -14.16 -12.97
N GLY A 290 11.23 -14.12 -11.82
CA GLY A 290 11.86 -14.25 -10.50
C GLY A 290 12.72 -15.51 -10.36
N ILE A 291 12.24 -16.66 -10.83
CA ILE A 291 13.00 -17.92 -10.75
C ILE A 291 14.24 -17.92 -11.66
N LEU A 292 14.19 -17.24 -12.81
CA LEU A 292 15.37 -17.06 -13.68
C LEU A 292 16.38 -16.10 -13.05
N LYS A 293 15.92 -15.00 -12.44
CA LYS A 293 16.79 -14.08 -11.68
C LYS A 293 17.50 -14.82 -10.55
N LEU A 294 16.80 -15.67 -9.81
CA LEU A 294 17.41 -16.53 -8.79
C LEU A 294 18.47 -17.47 -9.39
N ALA A 295 18.21 -18.06 -10.57
CA ALA A 295 19.22 -18.86 -11.28
C ALA A 295 20.47 -18.04 -11.65
N VAL A 296 20.31 -16.78 -12.07
CA VAL A 296 21.42 -15.85 -12.31
C VAL A 296 22.20 -15.56 -11.02
N VAL A 297 21.55 -15.40 -9.87
CA VAL A 297 22.24 -15.25 -8.58
C VAL A 297 23.03 -16.51 -8.20
N LEU A 298 22.58 -17.70 -8.63
CA LEU A 298 23.23 -18.97 -8.32
C LEU A 298 24.28 -19.43 -9.34
N VAL A 299 24.29 -18.88 -10.56
CA VAL A 299 25.21 -19.30 -11.63
C VAL A 299 26.68 -19.18 -11.19
N ASP A 300 27.49 -20.19 -11.51
CA ASP A 300 28.90 -20.26 -11.09
C ASP A 300 29.89 -20.41 -12.26
N ASN A 301 29.47 -20.95 -13.40
CA ASN A 301 30.36 -21.22 -14.53
C ASN A 301 29.68 -21.03 -15.89
N THR A 302 30.50 -21.01 -16.96
CA THR A 302 30.05 -20.78 -18.33
C THR A 302 28.99 -21.77 -18.79
N ARG A 303 29.10 -23.05 -18.40
CA ARG A 303 28.11 -24.07 -18.79
C ARG A 303 26.75 -23.81 -18.16
N GLU A 304 26.70 -23.43 -16.89
CA GLU A 304 25.46 -23.03 -16.22
C GLU A 304 24.88 -21.75 -16.83
N SER A 305 25.74 -20.79 -17.20
CA SER A 305 25.33 -19.58 -17.92
C SER A 305 24.68 -19.90 -19.28
N GLU A 306 25.26 -20.82 -20.06
CA GLU A 306 24.69 -21.28 -21.34
C GLU A 306 23.29 -21.89 -21.15
N GLN A 307 23.06 -22.62 -20.06
CA GLN A 307 21.75 -23.19 -19.77
C GLN A 307 20.68 -22.12 -19.49
N ILE A 308 21.05 -21.00 -18.85
CA ILE A 308 20.14 -19.86 -18.67
C ILE A 308 19.91 -19.16 -20.01
N GLU A 309 20.97 -18.95 -20.79
CA GLU A 309 20.87 -18.31 -22.11
C GLU A 309 19.96 -19.08 -23.07
N ASP A 310 20.04 -20.41 -23.10
CA ASP A 310 19.14 -21.26 -23.88
C ASP A 310 17.66 -21.03 -23.51
N LEU A 311 17.37 -20.79 -22.22
CA LEU A 311 16.02 -20.47 -21.75
C LEU A 311 15.59 -19.07 -22.15
N LEU A 312 16.47 -18.08 -22.02
CA LEU A 312 16.20 -16.71 -22.44
C LEU A 312 16.02 -16.61 -23.95
N ASP A 313 16.74 -17.40 -24.73
CA ASP A 313 16.57 -17.51 -26.17
C ASP A 313 15.21 -18.09 -26.56
N SER A 314 14.59 -18.93 -25.74
CA SER A 314 13.22 -19.36 -26.04
C SER A 314 12.21 -18.21 -26.06
N ILE A 315 12.52 -17.07 -25.42
CA ILE A 315 11.71 -15.85 -25.42
C ILE A 315 12.09 -15.02 -26.65
N ARG A 316 11.19 -14.98 -27.63
CA ARG A 316 11.40 -14.24 -28.89
C ARG A 316 10.59 -12.95 -28.90
N PRO A 317 11.04 -11.90 -29.61
CA PRO A 317 10.26 -10.69 -29.77
C PRO A 317 8.90 -11.02 -30.39
N SER A 318 7.82 -10.60 -29.75
CA SER A 318 6.45 -10.76 -30.24
C SER A 318 6.11 -9.80 -31.37
N GLY A 319 6.98 -8.82 -31.64
CA GLY A 319 6.76 -7.78 -32.66
C GLY A 319 5.71 -6.73 -32.25
N LYS A 320 5.18 -6.81 -31.03
CA LYS A 320 4.28 -5.81 -30.45
C LYS A 320 5.07 -4.58 -30.03
N GLU A 321 4.39 -3.44 -29.99
CA GLU A 321 4.96 -2.16 -29.51
C GLU A 321 5.39 -2.22 -28.03
N TYR A 322 4.70 -3.04 -27.24
CA TYR A 322 5.04 -3.38 -25.86
C TYR A 322 5.19 -4.89 -25.74
N ASP A 323 6.41 -5.33 -25.44
CA ASP A 323 6.79 -6.73 -25.41
C ASP A 323 7.40 -7.09 -24.05
N TRP A 324 6.54 -7.09 -23.03
CA TRP A 324 6.94 -7.17 -21.63
C TRP A 324 7.84 -8.39 -21.31
N ASP A 325 7.46 -9.58 -21.80
CA ASP A 325 8.24 -10.81 -21.60
C ASP A 325 9.64 -10.71 -22.21
N PHE A 326 9.73 -10.17 -23.44
CA PHE A 326 11.01 -10.04 -24.13
C PHE A 326 11.89 -8.98 -23.47
N GLU A 327 11.32 -7.83 -23.07
CA GLU A 327 12.05 -6.79 -22.34
C GLU A 327 12.62 -7.34 -21.01
N HIS A 328 11.83 -8.09 -20.23
CA HIS A 328 12.30 -8.74 -18.99
C HIS A 328 13.40 -9.77 -19.26
N SER A 329 13.31 -10.53 -20.36
CA SER A 329 14.37 -11.46 -20.74
C SER A 329 15.70 -10.77 -21.00
N LEU A 330 15.68 -9.57 -21.60
CA LEU A 330 16.88 -8.79 -21.84
C LEU A 330 17.46 -8.27 -20.52
N GLU A 331 16.63 -7.86 -19.56
CA GLU A 331 17.09 -7.43 -18.23
C GLU A 331 17.82 -8.57 -17.50
N ILE A 332 17.26 -9.78 -17.51
CA ILE A 332 17.90 -10.96 -16.91
C ILE A 332 19.21 -11.29 -17.64
N ARG A 333 19.22 -11.19 -18.97
CA ARG A 333 20.44 -11.37 -19.78
C ARG A 333 21.52 -10.35 -19.42
N LEU A 334 21.14 -9.10 -19.19
CA LEU A 334 22.06 -8.06 -18.73
C LEU A 334 22.65 -8.41 -17.36
N GLU A 335 21.84 -8.87 -16.41
CA GLU A 335 22.30 -9.30 -15.09
C GLU A 335 23.28 -10.49 -15.20
N LEU A 336 22.96 -11.48 -16.05
CA LEU A 336 23.81 -12.64 -16.31
C LEU A 336 25.17 -12.23 -16.91
N ILE A 337 25.18 -11.40 -17.96
CA ILE A 337 26.41 -10.89 -18.58
C ILE A 337 27.22 -10.08 -17.55
N THR A 338 26.55 -9.24 -16.75
CA THR A 338 27.24 -8.45 -15.71
C THR A 338 27.97 -9.36 -14.73
N LYS A 339 27.32 -10.44 -14.28
CA LYS A 339 27.92 -11.37 -13.33
C LYS A 339 29.03 -12.24 -13.95
N MET A 340 28.85 -12.72 -15.18
CA MET A 340 29.76 -13.69 -15.81
C MET A 340 30.92 -13.04 -16.57
N GLU A 341 30.70 -11.86 -17.16
CA GLU A 341 31.65 -11.19 -18.05
C GLU A 341 32.06 -9.78 -17.57
N GLY A 342 31.37 -9.24 -16.56
CA GLY A 342 31.67 -7.96 -15.94
C GLY A 342 31.05 -6.74 -16.64
N ASP A 343 31.19 -5.58 -16.00
CA ASP A 343 30.51 -4.33 -16.39
C ASP A 343 30.80 -3.87 -17.82
N LYS A 344 32.00 -4.15 -18.36
CA LYS A 344 32.37 -3.75 -19.73
C LYS A 344 31.57 -4.52 -20.79
N ALA A 345 31.31 -5.80 -20.55
CA ALA A 345 30.49 -6.61 -21.46
C ALA A 345 29.02 -6.18 -21.35
N ALA A 346 28.54 -5.96 -20.12
CA ALA A 346 27.21 -5.45 -19.85
C ALA A 346 26.95 -4.08 -20.52
N GLU A 347 27.93 -3.17 -20.49
CA GLU A 347 27.86 -1.88 -21.20
C GLU A 347 27.68 -2.05 -22.71
N LYS A 348 28.47 -2.93 -23.34
CA LYS A 348 28.33 -3.22 -24.77
C LYS A 348 26.97 -3.82 -25.10
N PHE A 349 26.46 -4.69 -24.24
CA PHE A 349 25.13 -5.28 -24.41
C PHE A 349 24.02 -4.23 -24.31
N LEU A 350 24.10 -3.33 -23.31
CA LEU A 350 23.18 -2.19 -23.18
C LEU A 350 23.20 -1.29 -24.41
N GLU A 351 24.39 -0.88 -24.86
CA GLU A 351 24.55 -0.01 -26.03
C GLU A 351 24.02 -0.65 -27.32
N LYS A 352 24.19 -1.97 -27.49
CA LYS A 352 23.64 -2.70 -28.65
C LYS A 352 22.11 -2.77 -28.64
N ASN A 353 21.47 -2.65 -27.48
CA ASN A 353 20.03 -2.85 -27.28
C ASN A 353 19.31 -1.54 -26.85
N MET A 354 19.85 -0.36 -27.20
CA MET A 354 19.26 0.96 -26.85
C MET A 354 17.94 1.29 -27.54
N SER A 355 17.45 0.45 -28.45
CA SER A 355 16.08 0.56 -28.97
C SER A 355 15.04 0.33 -27.87
N TYR A 356 15.39 -0.41 -26.81
CA TYR A 356 14.53 -0.66 -25.67
C TYR A 356 14.62 0.50 -24.67
N SER A 357 13.45 1.03 -24.30
CA SER A 357 13.32 2.25 -23.50
C SER A 357 14.02 2.17 -22.13
N GLY A 358 13.88 1.04 -21.42
CA GLY A 358 14.55 0.80 -20.14
C GLY A 358 16.08 0.79 -20.26
N PHE A 359 16.63 0.28 -21.35
CA PHE A 359 18.07 0.22 -21.57
C PHE A 359 18.65 1.57 -21.95
N ARG A 360 17.98 2.32 -22.83
CA ARG A 360 18.38 3.70 -23.15
C ARG A 360 18.39 4.57 -21.90
N LYS A 361 17.40 4.43 -21.02
CA LYS A 361 17.39 5.07 -19.69
C LYS A 361 18.67 4.76 -18.90
N LYS A 362 19.02 3.48 -18.72
CA LYS A 362 20.24 3.07 -18.01
C LYS A 362 21.52 3.65 -18.62
N VAL A 363 21.61 3.70 -19.95
CA VAL A 363 22.77 4.29 -20.65
C VAL A 363 22.85 5.80 -20.43
N ILE A 364 21.73 6.52 -20.48
CA ILE A 364 21.67 7.96 -20.20
C ILE A 364 22.05 8.25 -18.74
N GLU A 365 21.45 7.56 -17.77
CA GLU A 365 21.77 7.71 -16.34
C GLU A 365 23.27 7.50 -16.08
N LYS A 366 23.86 6.49 -16.73
CA LYS A 366 25.29 6.21 -16.62
C LYS A 366 26.14 7.33 -17.23
N ALA A 367 25.79 7.83 -18.42
CA ALA A 367 26.46 8.98 -19.03
C ALA A 367 26.39 10.23 -18.12
N ILE A 368 25.23 10.49 -17.50
CA ILE A 368 25.05 11.59 -16.53
C ILE A 368 25.97 11.38 -15.31
N SER A 369 25.99 10.17 -14.73
CA SER A 369 26.84 9.86 -13.57
C SER A 369 28.34 10.04 -13.85
N ARG A 370 28.77 9.76 -15.08
CA ARG A 370 30.15 9.97 -15.57
C ARG A 370 30.42 11.41 -16.02
N LYS A 371 29.43 12.31 -15.92
CA LYS A 371 29.47 13.69 -16.42
C LYS A 371 29.72 13.79 -17.94
N GLU A 372 29.38 12.75 -18.68
CA GLU A 372 29.41 12.70 -20.15
C GLU A 372 28.15 13.40 -20.72
N TYR A 373 27.96 14.67 -20.37
CA TYR A 373 26.72 15.41 -20.60
C TYR A 373 26.30 15.46 -22.07
N GLN A 374 27.24 15.66 -23.00
CA GLN A 374 26.91 15.70 -24.43
C GLN A 374 26.40 14.33 -24.94
N LYS A 375 26.98 13.23 -24.43
CA LYS A 375 26.50 11.88 -24.76
C LYS A 375 25.08 11.68 -24.25
N ALA A 376 24.80 12.08 -23.00
CA ALA A 376 23.48 12.00 -22.40
C ALA A 376 22.43 12.83 -23.18
N ILE A 377 22.78 14.05 -23.59
CA ILE A 377 21.92 14.92 -24.40
C ILE A 377 21.57 14.24 -25.73
N ASN A 378 22.59 13.82 -26.49
CA ASN A 378 22.38 13.19 -27.80
C ASN A 378 21.49 11.95 -27.69
N LEU A 379 21.72 11.10 -26.68
CA LEU A 379 20.93 9.88 -26.45
C LEU A 379 19.47 10.18 -26.09
N ALA A 380 19.23 11.25 -25.31
CA ALA A 380 17.89 11.67 -24.93
C ALA A 380 17.14 12.30 -26.12
N GLU A 381 17.79 13.18 -26.89
CA GLU A 381 17.20 13.80 -28.08
C GLU A 381 16.86 12.77 -29.17
N GLU A 382 17.78 11.85 -29.46
CA GLU A 382 17.53 10.73 -30.38
C GLU A 382 16.35 9.87 -29.89
N GLY A 383 16.27 9.61 -28.58
CA GLY A 383 15.16 8.86 -27.99
C GLY A 383 13.82 9.57 -28.14
N ILE A 384 13.79 10.90 -28.01
CA ILE A 384 12.60 11.73 -28.21
C ILE A 384 12.18 11.72 -29.69
N GLU A 385 13.13 11.79 -30.62
CA GLU A 385 12.84 11.74 -32.06
C GLU A 385 12.26 10.38 -32.48
N LEU A 386 12.86 9.28 -31.99
CA LEU A 386 12.45 7.92 -32.37
C LEU A 386 11.16 7.47 -31.71
N LEU A 387 10.93 7.83 -30.44
CA LEU A 387 9.88 7.23 -29.60
C LEU A 387 8.92 8.25 -28.99
N GLY A 388 9.20 9.56 -29.11
CA GLY A 388 8.41 10.59 -28.43
C GLY A 388 6.96 10.69 -28.90
N GLY A 389 6.71 10.40 -30.18
CA GLY A 389 5.36 10.40 -30.75
C GLY A 389 4.51 9.18 -30.36
N SER A 390 5.13 8.02 -30.14
CA SER A 390 4.43 6.77 -29.80
C SER A 390 4.34 6.53 -28.29
N LYS A 391 5.33 7.01 -27.52
CA LYS A 391 5.44 6.78 -26.06
C LYS A 391 5.58 8.12 -25.30
N PRO A 392 4.51 8.92 -25.17
CA PRO A 392 4.58 10.25 -24.56
C PRO A 392 5.07 10.23 -23.10
N GLY A 393 4.67 9.23 -22.29
CA GLY A 393 5.18 9.09 -20.93
C GLY A 393 6.68 8.78 -20.85
N TYR A 394 7.24 8.13 -21.88
CA TYR A 394 8.69 7.92 -21.98
C TYR A 394 9.42 9.18 -22.46
N ALA A 395 8.80 9.97 -23.33
CA ALA A 395 9.33 11.28 -23.74
C ALA A 395 9.54 12.20 -22.53
N ASP A 396 8.56 12.24 -21.60
CA ASP A 396 8.68 13.01 -20.34
C ASP A 396 9.94 12.63 -19.56
N VAL A 397 10.25 11.32 -19.46
CA VAL A 397 11.46 10.83 -18.79
C VAL A 397 12.73 11.34 -19.48
N LEU A 398 12.76 11.35 -20.82
CA LEU A 398 13.90 11.86 -21.57
C LEU A 398 14.07 13.38 -21.43
N TYR A 399 12.97 14.14 -21.44
CA TYR A 399 13.00 15.58 -21.16
C TYR A 399 13.50 15.88 -19.73
N LYS A 400 13.17 15.04 -18.76
CA LYS A 400 13.73 15.15 -17.39
C LYS A 400 15.24 14.93 -17.38
N TYR A 401 15.77 13.98 -18.13
CA TYR A 401 17.24 13.83 -18.24
C TYR A 401 17.91 15.04 -18.88
N LEU A 402 17.31 15.62 -19.92
CA LEU A 402 17.82 16.87 -20.51
C LEU A 402 17.83 17.97 -19.45
N LEU A 403 16.75 18.14 -18.69
CA LEU A 403 16.67 19.12 -17.62
C LEU A 403 17.76 18.90 -16.56
N ILE A 404 17.95 17.66 -16.09
CA ILE A 404 19.00 17.31 -15.12
C ILE A 404 20.40 17.68 -15.63
N VAL A 405 20.70 17.35 -16.89
CA VAL A 405 21.99 17.67 -17.51
C VAL A 405 22.18 19.19 -17.61
N TYR A 406 21.19 19.93 -18.09
CA TYR A 406 21.31 21.37 -18.26
C TYR A 406 21.37 22.14 -16.93
N ILE A 407 20.71 21.64 -15.87
CA ILE A 407 20.90 22.13 -14.49
C ILE A 407 22.36 21.93 -14.07
N ALA A 408 22.92 20.73 -14.27
CA ALA A 408 24.31 20.43 -13.91
C ALA A 408 25.33 21.29 -14.69
N GLN A 409 24.99 21.70 -15.91
CA GLN A 409 25.80 22.60 -16.75
C GLN A 409 25.55 24.09 -16.49
N ASN A 410 24.57 24.43 -15.64
CA ASN A 410 24.10 25.80 -15.41
C ASN A 410 23.69 26.53 -16.72
N ASN A 411 23.09 25.80 -17.67
CA ASN A 411 22.60 26.36 -18.93
C ASN A 411 21.17 26.87 -18.76
N VAL A 412 21.03 28.12 -18.31
CA VAL A 412 19.75 28.75 -17.97
C VAL A 412 18.72 28.69 -19.09
N GLU A 413 19.13 28.94 -20.34
CA GLU A 413 18.22 28.90 -21.50
C GLU A 413 17.53 27.55 -21.65
N ASN A 414 18.33 26.46 -21.62
CA ASN A 414 17.77 25.11 -21.75
C ASN A 414 17.04 24.64 -20.49
N ILE A 415 17.46 25.08 -19.29
CA ILE A 415 16.71 24.82 -18.06
C ILE A 415 15.29 25.37 -18.18
N ILE A 416 15.14 26.64 -18.58
CA ILE A 416 13.82 27.27 -18.75
C ILE A 416 13.01 26.55 -19.84
N LYS A 417 13.65 26.22 -20.96
CA LYS A 417 13.01 25.49 -22.08
C LYS A 417 12.42 24.15 -21.62
N TYR A 418 13.22 23.28 -21.00
CA TYR A 418 12.78 21.92 -20.67
C TYR A 418 11.92 21.88 -19.41
N ALA A 419 12.18 22.72 -18.40
CA ALA A 419 11.29 22.87 -17.26
C ALA A 419 9.92 23.42 -17.71
N GLY A 420 9.89 24.40 -18.62
CA GLY A 420 8.67 24.93 -19.22
C GLY A 420 7.88 23.88 -20.00
N PHE A 421 8.59 23.08 -20.82
CA PHE A 421 7.96 21.97 -21.54
C PHE A 421 7.32 20.96 -20.59
N LEU A 422 8.04 20.48 -19.58
CA LEU A 422 7.55 19.51 -18.60
C LEU A 422 6.40 20.09 -17.76
N PHE A 423 6.53 21.35 -17.34
CA PHE A 423 5.50 22.08 -16.60
C PHE A 423 4.17 22.14 -17.39
N LEU A 424 4.22 22.34 -18.71
CA LEU A 424 3.02 22.44 -19.52
C LEU A 424 2.48 21.07 -19.94
N ASN A 425 3.35 20.12 -20.30
CA ASN A 425 2.95 18.91 -21.05
C ASN A 425 2.98 17.62 -20.23
N SER A 426 3.79 17.53 -19.17
CA SER A 426 3.95 16.26 -18.43
C SER A 426 2.73 15.95 -17.56
N ASN A 427 2.36 14.68 -17.41
CA ASN A 427 1.31 14.27 -16.46
C ASN A 427 1.83 14.12 -15.01
N GLN A 428 3.12 14.36 -14.76
CA GLN A 428 3.72 14.24 -13.43
C GLN A 428 3.58 15.52 -12.60
N ASP A 429 4.10 15.50 -11.37
CA ASP A 429 4.06 16.64 -10.46
C ASP A 429 4.59 17.92 -11.13
N LYS A 430 3.72 18.92 -11.19
CA LYS A 430 3.95 20.20 -11.85
C LYS A 430 4.75 21.16 -10.95
N LYS A 431 4.71 20.96 -9.63
CA LYS A 431 5.28 21.88 -8.65
C LYS A 431 6.80 21.96 -8.76
N GLU A 432 7.47 20.82 -8.88
CA GLU A 432 8.94 20.76 -9.06
C GLU A 432 9.39 21.63 -10.25
N HIS A 433 8.75 21.46 -11.40
CA HIS A 433 9.08 22.21 -12.61
C HIS A 433 8.77 23.70 -12.48
N PHE A 434 7.67 24.06 -11.80
CA PHE A 434 7.34 25.43 -11.48
C PHE A 434 8.41 26.11 -10.61
N ASP A 435 8.90 25.42 -9.58
CA ASP A 435 9.92 25.95 -8.68
C ASP A 435 11.27 26.15 -9.40
N ILE A 436 11.64 25.23 -10.29
CA ILE A 436 12.80 25.39 -11.18
C ILE A 436 12.63 26.64 -12.06
N LEU A 437 11.46 26.82 -12.68
CA LEU A 437 11.19 28.02 -13.47
C LEU A 437 11.31 29.30 -12.63
N LYS A 438 10.72 29.30 -11.42
CA LYS A 438 10.77 30.46 -10.50
C LYS A 438 12.18 30.78 -10.01
N GLN A 439 13.05 29.78 -9.91
CA GLN A 439 14.44 29.94 -9.53
C GLN A 439 15.30 30.52 -10.66
N PHE A 440 15.11 30.06 -11.90
CA PHE A 440 16.04 30.35 -13.01
C PHE A 440 15.58 31.45 -13.96
N VAL A 441 14.28 31.78 -13.99
CA VAL A 441 13.79 32.98 -14.68
C VAL A 441 14.20 34.22 -13.87
N VAL A 442 14.71 35.25 -14.55
CA VAL A 442 15.12 36.50 -13.91
C VAL A 442 13.94 37.11 -13.15
N GLN A 443 14.16 37.56 -11.91
CA GLN A 443 13.08 38.04 -11.03
C GLN A 443 12.24 39.17 -11.66
N ASP A 444 12.88 40.08 -12.38
CA ASP A 444 12.21 41.20 -13.07
C ASP A 444 11.34 40.73 -14.25
N GLU A 445 11.66 39.57 -14.83
CA GLU A 445 10.94 38.97 -15.96
C GLU A 445 9.90 37.92 -15.52
N TRP A 446 9.97 37.45 -14.27
CA TRP A 446 9.09 36.39 -13.74
C TRP A 446 7.61 36.72 -13.92
N LYS A 447 7.21 37.95 -13.59
CA LYS A 447 5.83 38.41 -13.71
C LYS A 447 5.33 38.34 -15.16
N GLU A 448 6.16 38.76 -16.11
CA GLU A 448 5.82 38.69 -17.53
C GLU A 448 5.77 37.23 -18.01
N PHE A 449 6.76 36.42 -17.61
CA PHE A 449 6.83 35.01 -17.94
C PHE A 449 5.57 34.26 -17.49
N ILE A 450 5.19 34.37 -16.21
CA ILE A 450 4.02 33.68 -15.68
C ILE A 450 2.71 34.23 -16.25
N THR A 451 2.65 35.52 -16.60
CA THR A 451 1.51 36.10 -17.30
C THR A 451 1.31 35.46 -18.68
N ARG A 452 2.39 35.22 -19.44
CA ARG A 452 2.29 34.52 -20.73
C ARG A 452 1.77 33.10 -20.56
N ILE A 453 2.25 32.39 -19.54
CA ILE A 453 1.82 31.01 -19.25
C ILE A 453 0.35 30.96 -18.81
N THR A 454 -0.10 31.85 -17.92
CA THR A 454 -1.50 31.90 -17.48
C THR A 454 -2.45 32.27 -18.60
N VAL A 455 -2.05 33.13 -19.55
CA VAL A 455 -2.80 33.41 -20.78
C VAL A 455 -2.91 32.16 -21.66
N LEU A 456 -1.82 31.39 -21.84
CA LEU A 456 -1.85 30.14 -22.60
C LEU A 456 -2.78 29.09 -21.97
N LEU A 457 -2.83 29.04 -20.65
CA LEU A 457 -3.68 28.11 -19.88
C LEU A 457 -5.11 28.61 -19.69
N THR A 458 -5.45 29.83 -20.14
CA THR A 458 -6.79 30.38 -19.99
C THR A 458 -7.79 29.53 -20.78
N PRO A 459 -8.80 28.93 -20.12
CA PRO A 459 -9.69 28.00 -20.80
C PRO A 459 -10.54 28.69 -21.87
N LYS A 460 -10.58 28.10 -23.07
CA LYS A 460 -11.33 28.64 -24.22
C LYS A 460 -12.84 28.43 -24.13
N THR A 461 -13.28 27.49 -23.30
CA THR A 461 -14.71 27.16 -23.13
C THR A 461 -15.04 26.99 -21.65
N GLN A 462 -16.33 27.05 -21.32
CA GLN A 462 -16.84 26.88 -19.95
C GLN A 462 -16.51 25.51 -19.33
N TRP A 463 -16.22 24.50 -20.16
CA TRP A 463 -16.04 23.10 -19.77
C TRP A 463 -14.57 22.64 -19.81
N SER A 464 -13.66 23.56 -20.11
CA SER A 464 -12.23 23.27 -20.21
C SER A 464 -11.59 23.23 -18.82
N ASP A 465 -10.60 22.34 -18.65
CA ASP A 465 -9.86 22.22 -17.39
C ASP A 465 -9.06 23.50 -17.11
N TYR A 466 -9.20 24.04 -15.90
CA TYR A 466 -8.47 25.20 -15.39
C TYR A 466 -7.61 24.85 -14.17
N SER A 467 -7.45 23.56 -13.86
CA SER A 467 -6.78 23.07 -12.66
C SER A 467 -5.35 23.61 -12.52
N LEU A 468 -4.56 23.54 -13.59
CA LEU A 468 -3.19 24.05 -13.61
C LEU A 468 -3.13 25.58 -13.48
N LEU A 469 -4.07 26.30 -14.10
CA LEU A 469 -4.18 27.75 -13.97
C LEU A 469 -4.46 28.16 -12.52
N ALA A 470 -5.41 27.48 -11.87
CA ALA A 470 -5.72 27.70 -10.47
C ALA A 470 -4.53 27.38 -9.55
N GLN A 471 -3.80 26.28 -9.82
CA GLN A 471 -2.59 25.94 -9.07
C GLN A 471 -1.51 27.02 -9.18
N ILE A 472 -1.31 27.62 -10.36
CA ILE A 472 -0.37 28.75 -10.52
C ILE A 472 -0.78 29.91 -9.62
N TYR A 473 -2.05 30.29 -9.61
CA TYR A 473 -2.52 31.38 -8.74
C TYR A 473 -2.36 31.06 -7.25
N ILE A 474 -2.53 29.80 -6.86
CA ILE A 474 -2.27 29.36 -5.48
C ILE A 474 -0.78 29.51 -5.14
N TRP A 475 0.13 29.04 -5.99
CA TRP A 475 1.57 29.12 -5.73
C TRP A 475 2.14 30.54 -5.81
N GLU A 476 1.48 31.43 -6.55
CA GLU A 476 1.80 32.86 -6.60
C GLU A 476 1.02 33.68 -5.56
N GLU A 477 0.16 33.04 -4.74
CA GLU A 477 -0.69 33.69 -3.74
C GLU A 477 -1.61 34.80 -4.32
N GLU A 478 -2.05 34.61 -5.57
CA GLU A 478 -2.89 35.53 -6.34
C GLU A 478 -4.39 35.20 -6.17
N TRP A 479 -4.90 35.40 -4.96
CA TRP A 479 -6.25 34.98 -4.55
C TRP A 479 -7.38 35.64 -5.35
N ASP A 480 -7.24 36.92 -5.71
CA ASP A 480 -8.22 37.64 -6.54
C ASP A 480 -8.40 36.96 -7.91
N LYS A 481 -7.30 36.60 -8.56
CA LYS A 481 -7.31 35.93 -9.87
C LYS A 481 -7.84 34.50 -9.78
N LEU A 482 -7.55 33.81 -8.68
CA LEU A 482 -8.12 32.50 -8.40
C LEU A 482 -9.65 32.59 -8.28
N LEU A 483 -10.16 33.54 -7.49
CA LEU A 483 -11.60 33.75 -7.34
C LEU A 483 -12.27 34.08 -8.67
N ASP A 484 -11.70 34.99 -9.46
CA ASP A 484 -12.24 35.37 -10.78
C ASP A 484 -12.28 34.18 -11.74
N THR A 485 -11.29 33.29 -11.67
CA THR A 485 -11.26 32.06 -12.46
C THR A 485 -12.35 31.09 -12.01
N VAL A 486 -12.48 30.87 -10.71
CA VAL A 486 -13.53 30.01 -10.14
C VAL A 486 -14.93 30.56 -10.46
N LYS A 487 -15.14 31.88 -10.40
CA LYS A 487 -16.38 32.56 -10.82
C LYS A 487 -16.66 32.33 -12.31
N ARG A 488 -15.65 32.52 -13.16
CA ARG A 488 -15.79 32.37 -14.61
C ARG A 488 -16.15 30.95 -15.02
N TYR A 489 -15.53 29.94 -14.39
CA TYR A 489 -15.73 28.52 -14.68
C TYR A 489 -16.45 27.80 -13.52
N THR A 490 -17.50 28.44 -13.00
CA THR A 490 -18.17 28.00 -11.77
C THR A 490 -18.71 26.58 -11.89
N SER A 491 -18.30 25.72 -10.97
CA SER A 491 -18.91 24.42 -10.70
C SER A 491 -18.85 24.12 -9.20
N LEU A 492 -19.78 23.31 -8.68
CA LEU A 492 -19.78 22.93 -7.26
C LEU A 492 -18.50 22.19 -6.85
N GLN A 493 -17.95 21.37 -7.76
CA GLN A 493 -16.68 20.69 -7.54
C GLN A 493 -15.51 21.68 -7.52
N GLY A 494 -15.46 22.61 -8.47
CA GLY A 494 -14.43 23.65 -8.50
C GLY A 494 -14.44 24.51 -7.24
N LEU A 495 -15.62 24.98 -6.81
CA LEU A 495 -15.77 25.69 -5.54
C LEU A 495 -15.20 24.87 -4.37
N ALA A 496 -15.52 23.57 -4.30
CA ALA A 496 -15.05 22.72 -3.22
C ALA A 496 -13.55 22.44 -3.24
N ASN A 497 -12.95 22.39 -4.42
CA ASN A 497 -11.51 22.18 -4.58
C ASN A 497 -10.69 23.39 -4.12
N TYR A 498 -11.23 24.60 -4.29
CA TYR A 498 -10.49 25.85 -4.03
C TYR A 498 -10.98 26.63 -2.80
N GLU A 499 -12.00 26.11 -2.11
CA GLU A 499 -12.61 26.71 -0.91
C GLU A 499 -11.57 27.07 0.16
N GLU A 500 -10.65 26.16 0.46
CA GLU A 500 -9.68 26.32 1.55
C GLU A 500 -8.75 27.53 1.36
N TYR A 501 -8.47 27.89 0.11
CA TYR A 501 -7.61 29.02 -0.26
C TYR A 501 -8.37 30.35 -0.25
N LEU A 502 -9.66 30.32 -0.54
CA LEU A 502 -10.48 31.52 -0.79
C LEU A 502 -11.38 31.91 0.40
N VAL A 503 -11.67 30.97 1.31
CA VAL A 503 -12.64 31.18 2.40
C VAL A 503 -12.27 32.32 3.33
N LYS A 504 -10.97 32.57 3.55
CA LYS A 504 -10.51 33.59 4.50
C LYS A 504 -10.97 35.00 4.11
N ASP A 505 -10.84 35.33 2.83
CA ASP A 505 -11.05 36.69 2.33
C ASP A 505 -12.34 36.83 1.48
N TYR A 506 -12.90 35.72 0.97
CA TYR A 506 -14.05 35.72 0.03
C TYR A 506 -15.19 34.77 0.45
N SER A 507 -15.37 34.53 1.75
CA SER A 507 -16.42 33.63 2.26
C SER A 507 -17.83 34.04 1.78
N ASP A 508 -18.10 35.34 1.68
CA ASP A 508 -19.44 35.82 1.30
C ASP A 508 -19.73 35.51 -0.17
N GLU A 509 -18.80 35.82 -1.07
CA GLU A 509 -18.90 35.52 -2.49
C GLU A 509 -18.96 34.01 -2.76
N LEU A 510 -18.14 33.22 -2.08
CA LEU A 510 -18.17 31.75 -2.22
C LEU A 510 -19.54 31.20 -1.81
N SER A 511 -20.11 31.69 -0.71
CA SER A 511 -21.41 31.23 -0.25
C SER A 511 -22.54 31.57 -1.24
N ASP A 512 -22.46 32.69 -1.96
CA ASP A 512 -23.42 33.01 -3.01
C ASP A 512 -23.25 32.13 -4.25
N LEU A 513 -22.02 31.82 -4.64
CA LEU A 513 -21.73 30.88 -5.73
C LEU A 513 -22.24 29.47 -5.39
N TYR A 514 -22.04 28.99 -4.16
CA TYR A 514 -22.60 27.72 -3.71
C TYR A 514 -24.12 27.72 -3.74
N LYS A 515 -24.76 28.78 -3.23
CA LYS A 515 -26.22 28.92 -3.28
C LYS A 515 -26.75 28.78 -4.71
N ILE A 516 -26.17 29.52 -5.66
CA ILE A 516 -26.58 29.46 -7.08
C ILE A 516 -26.33 28.05 -7.63
N GLY A 517 -25.13 27.51 -7.42
CA GLY A 517 -24.72 26.21 -7.94
C GLY A 517 -25.59 25.06 -7.40
N ILE A 518 -25.95 25.06 -6.12
CA ILE A 518 -26.81 24.03 -5.51
C ILE A 518 -28.21 24.08 -6.11
N LEU A 519 -28.80 25.29 -6.22
CA LEU A 519 -30.14 25.44 -6.80
C LEU A 519 -30.18 24.98 -8.26
N GLU A 520 -29.17 25.30 -9.05
CA GLU A 520 -29.07 24.83 -10.44
C GLU A 520 -28.83 23.32 -10.54
N TYR A 521 -27.94 22.78 -9.72
CA TYR A 521 -27.68 21.35 -9.64
C TYR A 521 -28.95 20.56 -9.33
N MET A 522 -29.76 21.05 -8.39
CA MET A 522 -31.01 20.41 -7.96
C MET A 522 -32.14 20.47 -8.99
N ARG A 523 -32.09 21.41 -9.94
CA ARG A 523 -33.03 21.46 -11.08
C ARG A 523 -32.83 20.28 -12.04
N ARG A 524 -31.59 19.84 -12.23
CA ARG A 524 -31.23 18.83 -13.23
C ARG A 524 -31.12 17.41 -12.67
N ASN A 525 -31.07 17.26 -11.34
CA ASN A 525 -30.78 16.00 -10.68
C ASN A 525 -31.88 15.56 -9.70
N MET A 526 -32.19 14.25 -9.69
CA MET A 526 -33.35 13.73 -8.95
C MET A 526 -33.14 12.37 -8.23
N SER A 527 -31.91 11.85 -8.10
CA SER A 527 -31.68 10.64 -7.30
C SER A 527 -31.22 10.97 -5.87
N ARG A 528 -31.31 9.99 -4.97
CA ARG A 528 -30.87 10.12 -3.57
C ARG A 528 -29.40 10.52 -3.46
N ASP A 529 -28.53 9.96 -4.28
CA ASP A 529 -27.09 10.29 -4.29
C ASP A 529 -26.85 11.76 -4.64
N HIS A 530 -27.61 12.30 -5.60
CA HIS A 530 -27.54 13.71 -5.94
C HIS A 530 -28.01 14.60 -4.78
N TYR A 531 -29.03 14.18 -4.03
CA TYR A 531 -29.49 14.92 -2.84
C TYR A 531 -28.44 14.92 -1.73
N GLN A 532 -27.81 13.78 -1.48
CA GLN A 532 -26.69 13.67 -0.54
C GLN A 532 -25.52 14.58 -0.95
N ASN A 533 -25.22 14.65 -2.24
CA ASN A 533 -24.18 15.53 -2.76
C ASN A 533 -24.55 17.03 -2.59
N ALA A 534 -25.78 17.42 -2.87
CA ALA A 534 -26.25 18.78 -2.60
C ALA A 534 -26.17 19.13 -1.09
N CYS A 535 -26.57 18.20 -0.22
CA CYS A 535 -26.47 18.33 1.23
C CYS A 535 -25.02 18.45 1.71
N ARG A 536 -24.07 17.78 1.04
CA ARG A 536 -22.63 17.93 1.31
C ARG A 536 -22.16 19.36 1.06
N TYR A 537 -22.61 20.00 -0.02
CA TYR A 537 -22.27 21.41 -0.28
C TYR A 537 -22.99 22.39 0.66
N LEU A 538 -24.22 22.10 1.07
CA LEU A 538 -24.90 22.89 2.12
C LEU A 538 -24.12 22.84 3.45
N ARG A 539 -23.63 21.67 3.85
CA ARG A 539 -22.77 21.54 5.05
C ARG A 539 -21.47 22.32 4.91
N LYS A 540 -20.88 22.38 3.71
CA LYS A 540 -19.72 23.25 3.42
C LYS A 540 -20.06 24.73 3.62
N MET A 541 -21.20 25.20 3.09
CA MET A 541 -21.68 26.57 3.34
C MET A 541 -21.78 26.89 4.84
N ILE A 542 -22.34 25.95 5.64
CA ILE A 542 -22.43 26.12 7.10
C ILE A 542 -21.04 26.17 7.74
N LYS A 543 -20.11 25.30 7.32
CA LYS A 543 -18.73 25.25 7.84
C LYS A 543 -17.96 26.54 7.56
N MET A 544 -18.23 27.21 6.45
CA MET A 544 -17.66 28.52 6.11
C MET A 544 -18.31 29.69 6.87
N GLY A 545 -19.25 29.44 7.78
CA GLY A 545 -19.95 30.49 8.53
C GLY A 545 -21.20 31.06 7.82
N ALA A 546 -21.55 30.58 6.63
CA ALA A 546 -22.71 31.05 5.86
C ALA A 546 -24.01 30.27 6.19
N ARG A 547 -24.27 30.01 7.47
CA ARG A 547 -25.42 29.22 7.93
C ARG A 547 -26.76 29.82 7.51
N GLU A 548 -26.91 31.14 7.58
CA GLU A 548 -28.17 31.81 7.18
C GLU A 548 -28.47 31.60 5.69
N LYS A 549 -27.45 31.76 4.83
CA LYS A 549 -27.59 31.49 3.38
C LYS A 549 -27.87 30.02 3.10
N ALA A 550 -27.26 29.08 3.85
CA ALA A 550 -27.54 27.65 3.72
C ALA A 550 -28.99 27.32 4.10
N ASN A 551 -29.48 27.84 5.22
CA ASN A 551 -30.88 27.68 5.66
C ASN A 551 -31.86 28.24 4.63
N PHE A 552 -31.55 29.39 4.03
CA PHE A 552 -32.34 29.97 2.94
C PHE A 552 -32.42 29.03 1.72
N VAL A 553 -31.32 28.37 1.35
CA VAL A 553 -31.33 27.37 0.26
C VAL A 553 -32.15 26.14 0.66
N ILE A 554 -32.04 25.65 1.89
CA ILE A 554 -32.83 24.51 2.40
C ILE A 554 -34.34 24.81 2.27
N GLU A 555 -34.80 25.97 2.74
CA GLU A 555 -36.21 26.36 2.67
C GLU A 555 -36.70 26.56 1.23
N GLN A 556 -35.85 27.10 0.35
CA GLN A 556 -36.16 27.16 -1.07
C GLN A 556 -36.31 25.78 -1.71
N LEU A 557 -35.39 24.84 -1.41
CA LEU A 557 -35.47 23.48 -1.94
C LEU A 557 -36.71 22.74 -1.43
N ARG A 558 -37.12 22.96 -0.17
CA ARG A 558 -38.36 22.44 0.40
C ARG A 558 -39.60 22.96 -0.34
N THR A 559 -39.60 24.25 -0.66
CA THR A 559 -40.69 24.94 -1.34
C THR A 559 -40.78 24.55 -2.83
N LEU A 560 -39.64 24.44 -3.51
CA LEU A 560 -39.57 24.09 -4.94
C LEU A 560 -39.88 22.61 -5.20
N TYR A 561 -39.55 21.73 -4.26
CA TYR A 561 -39.64 20.29 -4.45
C TYR A 561 -40.38 19.54 -3.33
N PRO A 562 -41.62 19.93 -2.98
CA PRO A 562 -42.36 19.38 -1.83
C PRO A 562 -42.65 17.87 -1.95
N LYS A 563 -42.67 17.34 -3.18
CA LYS A 563 -42.97 15.92 -3.46
C LYS A 563 -41.74 15.00 -3.48
N ARG A 564 -40.52 15.52 -3.30
CA ARG A 564 -39.29 14.72 -3.28
C ARG A 564 -39.01 14.22 -1.85
N SER A 565 -39.67 13.16 -1.41
CA SER A 565 -39.55 12.63 -0.03
C SER A 565 -38.11 12.32 0.39
N ALA A 566 -37.34 11.65 -0.48
CA ALA A 566 -35.93 11.36 -0.23
C ALA A 566 -35.07 12.64 -0.09
N LEU A 567 -35.41 13.73 -0.79
CA LEU A 567 -34.72 15.02 -0.60
C LEU A 567 -35.02 15.60 0.78
N MET A 568 -36.26 15.51 1.27
CA MET A 568 -36.63 15.99 2.61
C MET A 568 -35.86 15.25 3.70
N GLU A 569 -35.75 13.92 3.57
CA GLU A 569 -34.96 13.11 4.49
C GLU A 569 -33.49 13.54 4.53
N GLU A 570 -32.87 13.81 3.37
CA GLU A 570 -31.46 14.24 3.34
C GLU A 570 -31.28 15.68 3.85
N LEU A 571 -32.20 16.61 3.52
CA LEU A 571 -32.16 17.99 4.02
C LEU A 571 -32.35 18.08 5.54
N GLN A 572 -33.01 17.11 6.17
CA GLN A 572 -33.16 17.07 7.63
C GLN A 572 -31.86 16.67 8.36
N LYS A 573 -30.88 16.12 7.62
CA LYS A 573 -29.56 15.71 8.14
C LYS A 573 -28.47 16.77 7.90
N VAL A 574 -28.82 17.90 7.29
CA VAL A 574 -27.94 19.08 7.12
C VAL A 574 -28.14 19.99 8.31
#